data_AF-Q9YCP7-F1
#
_entry.id   AF-Q9YCP7-F1
#
_cell.length_a   1.000
_cell.length_b   1.000
_cell.length_c   1.000
_cell.angle_alpha   90.00
_cell.angle_beta   90.00
_cell.angle_gamma   90.00
#
_symmetry.space_group_name_H-M   'P 1'
#
loop_
_entity.id
_entity.type
_entity.pdbx_description
1 polymer ?
#
loop_
_entity_poly.entity_id
_entity_poly.type
_entity_poly.pdbx_seq_one_letter_code
_entity_poly.pdbx_strand_id
1 'polypeptide(L)'
;MVNGRSTDHRFDREKIVRRADEIAGKHGLLSHRLRILILAATAAYGEASWTSLKTILESLLGPVNPNTLAFHTRKLMEAGLLRRAGSLESPVYMLAEEPDREIAELAKEMEKLVKPTRQGSEEP
;
A
#
# COMPACT_ATOMS: atom_id res chain seq x y z
N MET A 1 -32.12 4.88 21.45
CA MET A 1 -32.09 4.56 20.01
C MET A 1 -30.67 4.23 19.63
N VAL A 2 -30.43 2.97 19.28
CA VAL A 2 -29.13 2.46 18.85
C VAL A 2 -28.93 2.89 17.41
N ASN A 3 -27.78 3.49 17.07
CA ASN A 3 -27.21 3.45 15.72
C ASN A 3 -25.72 3.79 15.80
N GLY A 4 -25.00 2.99 16.58
CA GLY A 4 -23.57 2.82 16.37
C GLY A 4 -23.39 2.08 15.06
N ARG A 5 -23.24 2.80 13.95
CA ARG A 5 -22.58 2.25 12.75
C ARG A 5 -21.12 2.02 13.15
N SER A 6 -20.85 0.88 13.79
CA SER A 6 -19.54 0.26 13.67
C SER A 6 -19.39 -0.04 12.18
N THR A 7 -18.73 0.87 11.47
CA THR A 7 -18.11 0.52 10.19
C THR A 7 -17.11 -0.55 10.55
N ASP A 8 -17.45 -1.80 10.27
CA ASP A 8 -16.59 -2.90 10.63
C ASP A 8 -15.40 -2.91 9.65
N HIS A 9 -14.41 -2.10 10.01
CA HIS A 9 -13.14 -1.99 9.31
C HIS A 9 -12.43 -3.34 9.18
N ARG A 10 -12.82 -4.39 9.91
CA ARG A 10 -12.26 -5.73 9.74
C ARG A 10 -12.68 -6.37 8.41
N PHE A 11 -13.96 -6.33 8.06
CA PHE A 11 -14.45 -6.89 6.79
C PHE A 11 -13.81 -6.20 5.58
N ASP A 12 -13.65 -4.89 5.68
CA ASP A 12 -13.06 -4.10 4.61
C ASP A 12 -11.56 -4.40 4.40
N ARG A 13 -10.81 -4.66 5.49
CA ARG A 13 -9.40 -5.08 5.42
C ARG A 13 -9.26 -6.47 4.82
N GLU A 14 -10.07 -7.42 5.26
CA GLU A 14 -10.06 -8.80 4.73
C GLU A 14 -10.38 -8.81 3.24
N LYS A 15 -11.31 -7.95 2.79
CA LYS A 15 -11.63 -7.77 1.37
C LYS A 15 -10.42 -7.27 0.57
N ILE A 16 -9.72 -6.24 1.04
CA ILE A 16 -8.49 -5.75 0.37
C ILE A 16 -7.46 -6.85 0.24
N VAL A 17 -7.20 -7.57 1.34
CA VAL A 17 -6.17 -8.62 1.37
C VAL A 17 -6.53 -9.75 0.42
N ARG A 18 -7.81 -10.18 0.41
CA ARG A 18 -8.28 -11.21 -0.53
C ARG A 18 -8.13 -10.77 -1.98
N ARG A 19 -8.48 -9.52 -2.30
CA ARG A 19 -8.35 -8.99 -3.66
C ARG A 19 -6.88 -8.89 -4.09
N ALA A 20 -5.98 -8.55 -3.16
CA ALA A 20 -4.55 -8.59 -3.42
C ALA A 20 -4.02 -10.01 -3.70
N ASP A 21 -4.53 -11.03 -2.99
CA ASP A 21 -4.22 -12.44 -3.26
C ASP A 21 -4.76 -12.89 -4.63
N GLU A 22 -5.98 -12.47 -5.01
CA GLU A 22 -6.58 -12.77 -6.31
C GLU A 22 -5.76 -12.16 -7.47
N ILE A 23 -5.28 -10.92 -7.33
CA ILE A 23 -4.41 -10.29 -8.33
C ILE A 23 -3.06 -11.00 -8.36
N ALA A 24 -2.46 -11.29 -7.21
CA ALA A 24 -1.18 -11.99 -7.14
C ALA A 24 -1.23 -13.36 -7.84
N GLY A 25 -2.33 -14.11 -7.70
CA GLY A 25 -2.52 -15.40 -8.35
C GLY A 25 -2.54 -15.38 -9.88
N LYS A 26 -2.75 -14.21 -10.51
CA LYS A 26 -2.81 -14.05 -11.97
C LYS A 26 -1.48 -13.64 -12.61
N HIS A 27 -0.50 -13.22 -11.81
CA HIS A 27 0.69 -12.51 -12.29
C HIS A 27 1.98 -13.11 -11.71
N GLY A 28 2.97 -13.47 -12.55
CA GLY A 28 4.21 -14.13 -12.10
C GLY A 28 5.12 -13.25 -11.21
N LEU A 29 5.44 -12.04 -11.64
CA LEU A 29 6.27 -11.11 -10.83
C LEU A 29 5.47 -10.52 -9.66
N LEU A 30 4.15 -10.47 -9.74
CA LEU A 30 3.28 -9.97 -8.66
C LEU A 30 2.70 -11.10 -7.80
N SER A 31 3.20 -12.34 -7.91
CA SER A 31 2.71 -13.53 -7.18
C SER A 31 2.83 -13.45 -5.65
N HIS A 32 3.21 -12.30 -5.10
CA HIS A 32 3.25 -12.06 -3.68
C HIS A 32 2.32 -10.91 -3.31
N ARG A 33 1.32 -11.19 -2.46
CA ARG A 33 0.33 -10.22 -1.98
C ARG A 33 0.95 -8.89 -1.53
N LEU A 34 2.12 -8.94 -0.88
CA LEU A 34 2.76 -7.72 -0.38
C LEU A 34 3.17 -6.77 -1.50
N ARG A 35 3.57 -7.28 -2.67
CA ARG A 35 3.95 -6.46 -3.83
C ARG A 35 2.72 -5.71 -4.37
N ILE A 36 1.59 -6.41 -4.48
CA ILE A 36 0.31 -5.82 -4.87
C ILE A 36 -0.11 -4.71 -3.90
N LEU A 37 -0.05 -5.00 -2.59
CA LEU A 37 -0.44 -4.03 -1.56
C LEU A 37 0.49 -2.81 -1.50
N ILE A 38 1.79 -2.99 -1.75
CA ILE A 38 2.74 -1.86 -1.87
C ILE A 38 2.36 -0.99 -3.06
N LEU A 39 2.14 -1.57 -4.24
CA LEU A 39 1.77 -0.81 -5.45
C LEU A 39 0.43 -0.08 -5.26
N ALA A 40 -0.58 -0.76 -4.71
CA ALA A 40 -1.89 -0.16 -4.47
C ALA A 40 -1.82 0.95 -3.40
N ALA A 41 -1.01 0.80 -2.35
CA ALA A 41 -0.78 1.86 -1.38
C ALA A 41 -0.10 3.07 -2.03
N THR A 42 0.97 2.86 -2.80
CA THR A 42 1.66 3.95 -3.48
C THR A 42 0.76 4.63 -4.51
N ALA A 43 -0.08 3.88 -5.22
CA ALA A 43 -1.09 4.42 -6.14
C ALA A 43 -2.13 5.29 -5.42
N ALA A 44 -2.63 4.83 -4.27
CA ALA A 44 -3.67 5.50 -3.48
C ALA A 44 -3.22 6.85 -2.91
N TYR A 45 -1.93 6.99 -2.59
CA TYR A 45 -1.40 8.19 -1.95
C TYR A 45 -0.46 9.00 -2.84
N GLY A 46 -0.21 8.55 -4.08
CA GLY A 46 0.74 9.13 -5.05
C GLY A 46 2.21 8.88 -4.67
N GLU A 47 2.55 9.11 -3.41
CA GLU A 47 3.84 8.81 -2.82
C GLU A 47 3.66 8.21 -1.41
N ALA A 48 4.62 7.37 -1.01
CA ALA A 48 4.60 6.80 0.32
C ALA A 48 6.02 6.69 0.89
N SER A 49 6.23 7.24 2.09
CA SER A 49 7.45 6.98 2.85
C SER A 49 7.53 5.51 3.26
N TRP A 50 8.73 5.04 3.60
CA TRP A 50 8.91 3.71 4.21
C TRP A 50 7.99 3.49 5.43
N THR A 51 7.96 4.47 6.33
CA THR A 51 7.15 4.41 7.55
C THR A 51 5.67 4.34 7.19
N SER A 52 5.21 5.17 6.25
CA SER A 52 3.81 5.17 5.79
C SER A 52 3.43 3.81 5.19
N LEU A 53 4.26 3.26 4.30
CA LEU A 53 4.03 1.93 3.71
C LEU A 53 3.95 0.87 4.81
N LYS A 54 4.89 0.86 5.75
CA LYS A 54 4.89 -0.11 6.86
C LYS A 54 3.60 0.00 7.68
N THR A 55 3.21 1.20 8.08
CA THR A 55 1.98 1.44 8.86
C THR A 55 0.72 1.00 8.11
N ILE A 56 0.60 1.33 6.81
CA ILE A 56 -0.53 0.92 5.98
C ILE A 56 -0.59 -0.61 5.90
N LEU A 57 0.52 -1.26 5.60
CA LEU A 57 0.58 -2.72 5.48
C LEU A 57 0.31 -3.42 6.81
N GLU A 58 0.80 -2.86 7.92
CA GLU A 58 0.53 -3.40 9.26
C GLU A 58 -0.94 -3.28 9.66
N SER A 59 -1.61 -2.21 9.24
CA SER A 59 -3.04 -2.05 9.47
C SER A 59 -3.88 -3.10 8.74
N LEU A 60 -3.37 -3.64 7.63
CA LEU A 60 -4.02 -4.64 6.77
C LEU A 60 -3.67 -6.09 7.15
N LEU A 61 -2.39 -6.36 7.43
CA LEU A 61 -1.84 -7.71 7.56
C LEU A 61 -1.43 -8.08 9.00
N GLY A 62 -1.48 -7.13 9.93
CA GLY A 62 -0.78 -7.26 11.21
C GLY A 62 0.73 -7.00 11.06
N PRO A 63 1.56 -7.30 12.08
CA PRO A 63 2.98 -6.96 12.08
C PRO A 63 3.72 -7.39 10.80
N VAL A 64 4.40 -6.44 10.15
CA VAL A 64 5.14 -6.69 8.91
C VAL A 64 6.63 -6.65 9.20
N ASN A 65 7.33 -7.72 8.83
CA ASN A 65 8.77 -7.78 8.96
C ASN A 65 9.42 -6.71 8.06
N PRO A 66 10.25 -5.80 8.62
CA PRO A 66 10.87 -4.72 7.85
C PRO A 66 11.79 -5.24 6.75
N ASN A 67 12.50 -6.35 6.95
CA ASN A 67 13.35 -6.94 5.92
C ASN A 67 12.53 -7.49 4.75
N THR A 68 11.34 -8.02 5.03
CA THR A 68 10.41 -8.49 4.00
C THR A 68 9.89 -7.31 3.17
N LEU A 69 9.54 -6.19 3.80
CA LEU A 69 9.17 -4.96 3.10
C LEU A 69 10.33 -4.44 2.22
N ALA A 70 11.57 -4.50 2.72
CA ALA A 70 12.76 -4.04 2.00
C ALA A 70 13.02 -4.90 0.77
N PHE A 71 12.91 -6.21 0.93
CA PHE A 71 13.06 -7.16 -0.15
C PHE A 71 12.02 -6.92 -1.26
N HIS A 72 10.75 -6.74 -0.92
CA HIS A 72 9.69 -6.55 -1.93
C HIS A 72 9.72 -5.18 -2.60
N THR A 73 9.97 -4.10 -1.85
CA THR A 73 10.16 -2.77 -2.45
C THR A 73 11.36 -2.76 -3.42
N ARG A 74 12.47 -3.39 -3.04
CA ARG A 74 13.62 -3.57 -3.94
C ARG A 74 13.24 -4.34 -5.21
N LYS A 75 12.52 -5.46 -5.09
CA LYS A 75 12.08 -6.24 -6.27
C LYS A 75 11.18 -5.44 -7.20
N LEU A 76 10.30 -4.60 -6.66
CA LEU A 76 9.45 -3.71 -7.45
C LEU A 76 10.25 -2.59 -8.13
N MET A 77 11.28 -2.05 -7.48
CA MET A 77 12.18 -1.08 -8.11
C MET A 77 13.04 -1.71 -9.21
N GLU A 78 13.59 -2.91 -8.97
CA GLU A 78 14.36 -3.68 -9.97
C GLU A 78 13.53 -3.98 -11.22
N ALA A 79 12.22 -4.12 -11.06
CA ALA A 79 11.28 -4.36 -12.14
C ALA A 79 10.74 -3.08 -12.81
N GLY A 80 11.16 -1.90 -12.37
CA GLY A 80 10.68 -0.63 -12.91
C GLY A 80 9.21 -0.33 -12.58
N LEU A 81 8.65 -0.92 -11.53
CA LEU A 81 7.27 -0.64 -11.08
C LEU A 81 7.23 0.44 -9.98
N LEU A 82 8.32 0.57 -9.23
CA LEU A 82 8.51 1.64 -8.25
C LEU A 82 9.77 2.44 -8.57
N ARG A 83 9.74 3.72 -8.21
CA ARG A 83 10.91 4.59 -8.16
C ARG A 83 11.06 5.20 -6.77
N ARG A 84 12.29 5.51 -6.39
CA ARG A 84 12.61 6.22 -5.15
C ARG A 84 12.88 7.70 -5.45
N ALA A 85 12.12 8.59 -4.84
CA ALA A 85 12.28 10.05 -4.96
C ALA A 85 13.01 10.68 -3.75
N GLY A 86 13.07 9.99 -2.60
CA GLY A 86 13.71 10.47 -1.36
C GLY A 86 15.18 10.05 -1.18
N SER A 87 15.77 10.45 -0.04
CA SER A 87 17.14 10.09 0.36
C SER A 87 17.23 8.60 0.75
N LEU A 88 18.47 8.11 0.92
CA LEU A 88 18.69 6.75 1.44
C LEU A 88 18.15 6.58 2.88
N GLU A 89 18.28 7.63 3.70
CA GLU A 89 17.86 7.63 5.11
C GLU A 89 16.35 7.89 5.27
N SER A 90 15.71 8.52 4.28
CA SER A 90 14.29 8.83 4.27
C SER A 90 13.70 8.55 2.88
N PRO A 91 13.57 7.26 2.50
CA PRO A 91 13.10 6.90 1.18
C PRO A 91 11.60 7.17 1.03
N VAL A 92 11.27 7.84 -0.07
CA VAL A 92 9.90 8.04 -0.56
C VAL A 92 9.74 7.25 -1.85
N TYR A 93 8.70 6.42 -1.92
CA TYR A 93 8.40 5.54 -3.04
C TYR A 93 7.23 6.10 -3.84
N MET A 94 7.37 6.07 -5.17
CA MET A 94 6.33 6.43 -6.13
C MET A 94 6.20 5.31 -7.16
N LEU A 95 5.05 5.22 -7.82
CA LEU A 95 4.95 4.40 -9.02
C LEU A 95 5.87 4.96 -10.11
N ALA A 96 6.50 4.06 -10.86
CA ALA A 96 7.32 4.46 -12.00
C ALA A 96 6.46 4.88 -13.20
N GLU A 97 5.30 4.23 -13.37
CA GLU A 97 4.32 4.47 -14.42
C GLU A 97 2.90 4.35 -13.84
N GLU A 98 1.88 4.70 -14.63
CA GLU A 98 0.48 4.52 -14.23
C GLU A 98 0.19 3.05 -13.89
N PRO A 99 -0.50 2.78 -12.77
CA PRO A 99 -0.81 1.42 -12.37
C PRO A 99 -1.78 0.76 -13.37
N ASP A 100 -1.70 -0.56 -13.50
CA ASP A 100 -2.73 -1.29 -14.23
C ASP A 100 -4.11 -1.11 -13.58
N ARG A 101 -5.15 -1.47 -14.32
CA ARG A 101 -6.54 -1.30 -13.88
C ARG A 101 -6.84 -2.01 -12.56
N GLU A 102 -6.29 -3.21 -12.33
CA GLU A 102 -6.57 -3.99 -11.12
C GLU A 102 -5.94 -3.32 -9.88
N ILE A 103 -4.70 -2.83 -10.00
CA ILE A 103 -4.02 -2.06 -8.97
C ILE A 103 -4.72 -0.73 -8.71
N ALA A 104 -5.13 -0.01 -9.77
CA ALA A 104 -5.84 1.25 -9.65
C ALA A 104 -7.20 1.10 -8.95
N GLU A 105 -7.94 0.03 -9.24
CA GLU A 105 -9.20 -0.28 -8.55
C GLU A 105 -8.96 -0.64 -7.07
N LEU A 106 -7.92 -1.41 -6.76
CA LEU A 106 -7.56 -1.73 -5.37
C LEU A 106 -7.12 -0.50 -4.59
N ALA A 107 -6.38 0.42 -5.21
CA ALA A 107 -5.96 1.69 -4.62
C ALA A 107 -7.15 2.55 -4.17
N LYS A 108 -8.17 2.68 -5.02
CA LYS A 108 -9.43 3.38 -4.69
C LYS A 108 -10.20 2.74 -3.54
N GLU A 109 -10.05 1.43 -3.34
CA GLU A 109 -10.62 0.75 -2.16
C GLU A 109 -9.79 1.06 -0.90
N MET A 110 -8.45 1.13 -1.01
CA MET A 110 -7.56 1.47 0.10
C MET A 110 -7.75 2.89 0.65
N GLU A 111 -7.93 3.89 -0.23
CA GLU A 111 -8.17 5.30 0.18
C GLU A 111 -9.36 5.45 1.13
N LYS A 112 -10.39 4.58 0.98
CA LYS A 112 -11.61 4.64 1.79
C LYS A 112 -11.40 4.14 3.21
N LEU A 113 -10.29 3.45 3.48
CA LEU A 113 -10.08 2.69 4.71
C LEU A 113 -8.95 3.22 5.57
N VAL A 114 -7.92 3.77 4.94
CA VAL A 114 -6.77 4.33 5.65
C VAL A 114 -6.74 5.82 5.33
N LYS A 115 -7.19 6.65 6.28
CA LYS A 115 -6.91 8.08 6.19
C LYS A 115 -5.39 8.23 6.32
N PRO A 116 -4.69 8.89 5.39
CA PRO A 116 -3.28 9.15 5.58
C PRO A 116 -3.15 9.96 6.87
N THR A 117 -2.28 9.51 7.77
CA THR A 117 -1.85 10.32 8.90
C THR A 117 -1.22 11.56 8.27
N ARG A 118 -1.93 12.69 8.30
CA ARG A 118 -1.37 13.98 7.89
C ARG A 118 -0.12 14.19 8.75
N GLN A 119 1.07 13.99 8.19
CA GLN A 119 2.24 14.65 8.74
C GLN A 119 2.08 16.12 8.37
N GLY A 120 1.95 16.95 9.41
CA GLY A 120 1.58 18.35 9.28
C GLY A 120 2.58 19.11 8.42
N SER A 121 2.07 19.75 7.39
CA SER A 121 2.58 21.02 6.90
C SER A 121 1.78 22.12 7.62
N GLU A 122 2.24 22.49 8.81
CA GLU A 122 1.97 23.81 9.40
C GLU A 122 3.33 24.48 9.60
N GLU A 123 3.74 25.27 8.60
CA GLU A 123 4.58 26.43 8.83
C GLU A 123 3.84 27.62 8.19
N PRO A 124 3.33 28.57 9.00
CA PRO A 124 3.24 29.96 8.59
C PRO A 124 4.58 30.69 8.74
#